data_AF-A0A0H5QQI1-F1
#
_entry.id   AF-A0A0H5QQI1-F1
#
_cell.length_a   1.000
_cell.length_b   1.000
_cell.length_c   1.000
_cell.angle_alpha   90.00
_cell.angle_beta   90.00
_cell.angle_gamma   90.00
#
_symmetry.space_group_name_H-M   'P 1'
#
loop_
_entity.id
_entity.type
_entity.pdbx_description
1 polymer ?
#
loop_
_entity_poly.entity_id
_entity_poly.type
_entity_poly.pdbx_seq_one_letter_code
_entity_poly.pdbx_strand_id
1 'polypeptide(L)'
;MEPYCSAPYLITLLAESRPETLLYDASLAVARICIRMNPALVGDRVLGALPKLLLKFLESALHEMHEYEALLALTNVASLDEETRERILSLNGWQKLTSCLSSANSKIQVAALEAMTNLIACKAGFNRLSVNGEQDVKIFALFARAGESDRELCAALAGLAMMSTDPKLAKLIMTADGLKIAKAAKSRSTNPDVHARASALVNNLIRTPVESR
;
A
#
# COMPACT_ATOMS: atom_id res chain seq x y z
N MET A 1 37.85 -26.48 12.48
CA MET A 1 37.25 -25.17 12.82
C MET A 1 38.23 -24.10 12.34
N GLU A 2 37.98 -23.51 11.18
CA GLU A 2 38.57 -22.23 10.81
C GLU A 2 37.44 -21.26 10.47
N PRO A 3 37.50 -20.00 10.96
CA PRO A 3 36.42 -19.04 10.81
C PRO A 3 36.50 -18.31 9.46
N TYR A 4 35.40 -18.33 8.73
CA TYR A 4 34.87 -17.21 7.92
C TYR A 4 35.89 -16.25 7.29
N CYS A 5 36.49 -16.64 6.18
CA CYS A 5 37.06 -15.70 5.20
C CYS A 5 36.00 -15.37 4.13
N SER A 6 34.86 -14.80 4.53
CA SER A 6 33.77 -14.45 3.62
C SER A 6 33.97 -13.09 2.93
N ALA A 7 34.74 -12.17 3.52
CA ALA A 7 34.89 -10.83 2.97
C ALA A 7 35.69 -10.77 1.65
N PRO A 8 36.84 -11.46 1.48
CA PRO A 8 37.58 -11.42 0.22
C PRO A 8 36.83 -12.08 -0.93
N TYR A 9 36.12 -13.20 -0.66
CA TYR A 9 35.30 -13.87 -1.65
C TYR A 9 34.10 -13.01 -2.10
N LEU A 10 33.46 -12.31 -1.16
CA LEU A 10 32.40 -11.34 -1.48
C LEU A 10 32.93 -10.14 -2.27
N ILE A 11 34.14 -9.65 -1.98
CA ILE A 11 34.78 -8.56 -2.75
C ILE A 11 35.06 -9.00 -4.18
N THR A 12 35.57 -10.22 -4.39
CA THR A 12 35.81 -10.77 -5.73
C THR A 12 34.50 -10.99 -6.49
N LEU A 13 33.47 -11.54 -5.84
CA LEU A 13 32.15 -11.75 -6.44
C LEU A 13 31.48 -10.42 -6.84
N LEU A 14 31.61 -9.37 -6.03
CA LEU A 14 31.13 -8.02 -6.35
C LEU A 14 31.92 -7.38 -7.49
N ALA A 15 33.22 -7.65 -7.60
CA ALA A 15 34.07 -7.18 -8.69
C ALA A 15 33.78 -7.88 -10.03
N GLU A 16 33.31 -9.13 -9.99
CA GLU A 16 32.95 -9.95 -11.16
C GLU A 16 31.46 -9.81 -11.57
N SER A 17 30.65 -9.19 -10.71
CA SER A 17 29.21 -9.03 -10.93
C SER A 17 28.91 -8.02 -12.04
N ARG A 18 27.91 -8.32 -12.88
CA ARG A 18 27.45 -7.37 -13.90
C ARG A 18 26.82 -6.14 -13.21
N PRO A 19 26.89 -4.95 -13.81
CA PRO A 19 26.30 -3.74 -13.23
C PRO A 19 24.81 -3.89 -12.90
N GLU A 20 24.09 -4.69 -13.68
CA GLU A 20 22.67 -4.96 -13.51
C GLU A 20 22.36 -5.82 -12.27
N THR A 21 23.17 -6.84 -11.98
CA THR A 21 23.01 -7.67 -10.78
C THR A 21 23.36 -6.89 -9.52
N LEU A 22 24.40 -6.05 -9.57
CA LEU A 22 24.75 -5.15 -8.46
C LEU A 22 23.63 -4.14 -8.16
N LEU A 23 23.01 -3.57 -9.20
CA LEU A 23 21.90 -2.65 -9.02
C LEU A 23 20.68 -3.34 -8.42
N TYR A 24 20.40 -4.59 -8.83
CA TYR A 24 19.32 -5.39 -8.29
C TYR A 24 19.50 -5.66 -6.79
N ASP A 25 20.67 -6.18 -6.41
CA ASP A 25 20.98 -6.51 -5.02
C ASP A 25 21.01 -5.26 -4.13
N ALA A 26 21.55 -4.14 -4.64
CA ALA A 26 21.50 -2.87 -3.95
C ALA A 26 20.05 -2.37 -3.75
N SER A 27 19.19 -2.52 -4.76
CA SER A 27 17.78 -2.13 -4.67
C SER A 27 17.02 -2.99 -3.64
N LEU A 28 17.30 -4.29 -3.62
CA LEU A 28 16.76 -5.22 -2.64
C LEU A 28 17.22 -4.86 -1.21
N ALA A 29 18.50 -4.55 -1.04
CA ALA A 29 19.04 -4.12 0.26
C ALA A 29 18.39 -2.81 0.73
N VAL A 30 18.23 -1.83 -0.17
CA VAL A 30 17.51 -0.58 0.13
C VAL A 30 16.07 -0.86 0.54
N ALA A 31 15.35 -1.72 -0.19
CA ALA A 31 13.99 -2.10 0.17
C ALA A 31 13.94 -2.68 1.59
N ARG A 32 14.81 -3.64 1.93
CA ARG A 32 14.86 -4.25 3.28
C ARG A 32 15.14 -3.25 4.39
N ILE A 33 16.05 -2.29 4.16
CA ILE A 33 16.30 -1.19 5.10
C ILE A 33 15.04 -0.34 5.26
N CYS A 34 14.41 0.05 4.15
CA CYS A 34 13.19 0.84 4.12
C CYS A 34 12.02 0.17 4.84
N ILE A 35 11.95 -1.16 4.92
CA ILE A 35 10.89 -1.84 5.69
C ILE A 35 11.05 -1.60 7.20
N ARG A 36 12.28 -1.46 7.71
CA ARG A 36 12.56 -1.41 9.16
C ARG A 36 12.90 -0.02 9.68
N MET A 37 13.38 0.86 8.83
CA MET A 37 13.77 2.21 9.25
C MET A 37 12.55 3.07 9.60
N ASN A 38 12.73 4.04 10.50
CA ASN A 38 11.79 5.14 10.66
C ASN A 38 12.08 6.19 9.57
N PRO A 39 11.17 6.44 8.61
CA PRO A 39 11.40 7.38 7.53
C PRO A 39 11.68 8.81 8.01
N ALA A 40 11.18 9.21 9.19
CA ALA A 40 11.39 10.54 9.76
C ALA A 40 12.86 10.80 10.21
N LEU A 41 13.68 9.75 10.29
CA LEU A 41 15.10 9.86 10.65
C LEU A 41 16.02 9.92 9.42
N VAL A 42 15.45 9.88 8.21
CA VAL A 42 16.18 9.89 6.94
C VAL A 42 16.20 11.32 6.41
N GLY A 43 17.36 11.81 5.99
CA GLY A 43 17.46 13.15 5.43
C GLY A 43 16.67 13.30 4.12
N ASP A 44 16.07 14.48 3.91
CA ASP A 44 15.13 14.79 2.81
C ASP A 44 15.63 14.37 1.42
N ARG A 45 16.93 14.56 1.15
CA ARG A 45 17.54 14.17 -0.12
C ARG A 45 17.40 12.67 -0.40
N VAL A 46 17.60 11.84 0.62
CA VAL A 46 17.48 10.38 0.47
C VAL A 46 16.01 10.03 0.36
N LEU A 47 15.17 10.58 1.24
CA LEU A 47 13.73 10.34 1.26
C LEU A 47 13.06 10.64 -0.09
N GLY A 48 13.39 11.79 -0.71
CA GLY A 48 12.86 12.17 -2.02
C GLY A 48 13.26 11.25 -3.19
N ALA A 49 14.35 10.48 -3.03
CA ALA A 49 14.80 9.51 -4.03
C ALA A 49 14.11 8.14 -3.89
N LEU A 50 13.67 7.77 -2.68
CA LEU A 50 13.12 6.44 -2.38
C LEU A 50 11.90 6.06 -3.23
N PRO A 51 10.89 6.92 -3.45
CA PRO A 51 9.74 6.56 -4.28
C PRO A 51 10.12 6.04 -5.67
N LYS A 52 11.06 6.71 -6.35
CA LYS A 52 11.50 6.31 -7.68
C LYS A 52 12.28 4.99 -7.65
N LEU A 53 13.17 4.83 -6.67
CA LEU A 53 13.98 3.63 -6.52
C LEU A 53 13.09 2.40 -6.25
N LEU A 54 12.18 2.52 -5.27
CA LEU A 54 11.32 1.42 -4.86
C LEU A 54 10.29 1.04 -5.94
N LEU A 55 9.70 2.01 -6.64
CA LEU A 55 8.79 1.71 -7.77
C LEU A 55 9.52 1.06 -8.94
N LYS A 56 10.78 1.44 -9.22
CA LYS A 56 11.59 0.78 -10.26
C LYS A 56 11.99 -0.64 -9.83
N PHE A 57 12.31 -0.82 -8.55
CA PHE A 57 12.62 -2.14 -8.01
C PHE A 57 11.41 -3.08 -8.05
N LEU A 58 10.21 -2.56 -7.71
CA LEU A 58 8.96 -3.31 -7.83
C LEU A 58 8.74 -3.86 -9.24
N GLU A 59 8.98 -3.06 -10.28
CA GLU A 59 8.83 -3.48 -11.68
C GLU A 59 9.88 -4.47 -12.16
N SER A 60 11.07 -4.44 -11.56
CA SER A 60 12.20 -5.30 -11.96
C SER A 60 12.37 -6.51 -11.05
N ALA A 61 11.48 -6.70 -10.06
CA ALA A 61 11.55 -7.80 -9.11
C ALA A 61 11.45 -9.15 -9.84
N LEU A 62 12.48 -9.99 -9.68
CA LEU A 62 12.58 -11.30 -10.30
C LEU A 62 11.75 -12.38 -9.57
N HIS A 63 11.36 -12.11 -8.32
CA HIS A 63 10.68 -13.06 -7.45
C HIS A 63 9.55 -12.36 -6.69
N GLU A 64 8.45 -13.07 -6.45
CA GLU A 64 7.31 -12.60 -5.66
C GLU A 64 7.73 -12.11 -4.27
N MET A 65 8.72 -12.77 -3.65
CA MET A 65 9.24 -12.34 -2.35
C MET A 65 9.84 -10.93 -2.41
N HIS A 66 10.56 -10.61 -3.48
CA HIS A 66 11.18 -9.30 -3.65
C HIS A 66 10.15 -8.24 -4.04
N GLU A 67 9.12 -8.60 -4.81
CA GLU A 67 7.96 -7.75 -5.07
C GLU A 67 7.26 -7.39 -3.75
N TYR A 68 7.04 -8.40 -2.90
CA TYR A 68 6.45 -8.20 -1.57
C TYR A 68 7.32 -7.29 -0.69
N GLU A 69 8.64 -7.48 -0.66
CA GLU A 69 9.57 -6.62 0.09
C GLU A 69 9.57 -5.17 -0.44
N ALA A 70 9.48 -4.98 -1.76
CA ALA A 70 9.34 -3.66 -2.36
C ALA A 70 8.03 -2.97 -1.95
N LEU A 71 6.91 -3.71 -1.91
CA LEU A 71 5.62 -3.18 -1.47
C LEU A 71 5.64 -2.81 0.02
N LEU A 72 6.21 -3.65 0.89
CA LEU A 72 6.37 -3.34 2.31
C LEU A 72 7.19 -2.05 2.52
N ALA A 73 8.26 -1.87 1.74
CA ALA A 73 9.07 -0.66 1.77
C ALA A 73 8.28 0.57 1.32
N LEU A 74 7.52 0.46 0.22
CA LEU A 74 6.64 1.52 -0.28
C LEU A 74 5.57 1.90 0.74
N THR A 75 4.93 0.93 1.39
CA THR A 75 3.95 1.17 2.45
C THR A 75 4.56 1.97 3.59
N ASN A 76 5.75 1.58 4.07
CA ASN A 76 6.41 2.29 5.16
C ASN A 76 6.76 3.74 4.77
N VAL A 77 7.38 3.94 3.59
CA VAL A 77 7.76 5.27 3.12
C VAL A 77 6.53 6.16 2.86
N ALA A 78 5.45 5.61 2.30
CA ALA A 78 4.19 6.34 2.08
C ALA A 78 3.48 6.77 3.37
N SER A 79 3.82 6.17 4.52
CA SER A 79 3.22 6.51 5.81
C SER A 79 3.73 7.83 6.42
N LEU A 80 4.84 8.38 5.90
CA LEU A 80 5.52 9.53 6.50
C LEU A 80 4.77 10.85 6.29
N ASP A 81 4.81 11.40 5.08
CA ASP A 81 4.35 12.75 4.78
C ASP A 81 3.63 12.88 3.43
N GLU A 82 2.99 14.03 3.22
CA GLU A 82 2.23 14.33 2.01
C GLU A 82 3.12 14.38 0.76
N GLU A 83 4.30 14.99 0.86
CA GLU A 83 5.25 15.13 -0.25
C GLU A 83 5.68 13.76 -0.81
N THR A 84 5.99 12.81 0.08
CA THR A 84 6.39 11.46 -0.28
C THR A 84 5.25 10.73 -1.01
N ARG A 85 4.01 10.86 -0.53
CA ARG A 85 2.83 10.26 -1.18
C ARG A 85 2.57 10.88 -2.55
N GLU A 86 2.62 12.19 -2.67
CA GLU A 86 2.49 12.91 -3.93
C GLU A 86 3.59 12.50 -4.92
N ARG A 87 4.82 12.30 -4.42
CA ARG A 87 5.92 11.83 -5.24
C ARG A 87 5.67 10.43 -5.79
N ILE A 88 5.18 9.50 -4.98
CA ILE A 88 4.77 8.15 -5.44
C ILE A 88 3.70 8.26 -6.53
N LEU A 89 2.69 9.11 -6.34
CA LEU A 89 1.62 9.33 -7.31
C LEU A 89 2.15 9.92 -8.64
N SER A 90 3.06 10.90 -8.58
CA SER A 90 3.67 11.51 -9.77
C SER A 90 4.46 10.52 -10.65
N LEU A 91 4.84 9.37 -10.08
CA LEU A 91 5.61 8.31 -10.73
C LEU A 91 4.75 7.12 -11.16
N ASN A 92 3.45 7.37 -11.39
CA ASN A 92 2.44 6.36 -11.71
C ASN A 92 2.26 5.28 -10.63
N GLY A 93 2.59 5.59 -9.37
CA GLY A 93 2.54 4.64 -8.26
C GLY A 93 1.16 4.01 -8.08
N TRP A 94 0.07 4.76 -8.28
CA TRP A 94 -1.28 4.20 -8.17
C TRP A 94 -1.52 3.05 -9.16
N GLN A 95 -1.17 3.23 -10.44
CA GLN A 95 -1.37 2.23 -11.47
C GLN A 95 -0.54 0.97 -11.20
N LYS A 96 0.73 1.15 -10.78
CA LYS A 96 1.63 0.05 -10.42
C LYS A 96 1.10 -0.75 -9.22
N LEU A 97 0.60 -0.06 -8.19
CA LEU A 97 -0.01 -0.73 -7.04
C LEU A 97 -1.31 -1.45 -7.43
N THR A 98 -2.13 -0.86 -8.30
CA THR A 98 -3.35 -1.50 -8.79
C THR A 98 -3.04 -2.77 -9.58
N SER A 99 -1.97 -2.81 -10.39
CA SER A 99 -1.56 -4.05 -11.07
C SER A 99 -1.15 -5.17 -10.12
N CYS A 100 -0.54 -4.84 -8.97
CA CYS A 100 -0.17 -5.84 -7.96
C CYS A 100 -1.40 -6.52 -7.31
N LEU A 101 -2.58 -5.89 -7.34
CA LEU A 101 -3.82 -6.48 -6.82
C LEU A 101 -4.30 -7.68 -7.66
N SER A 102 -3.81 -7.83 -8.88
CA SER A 102 -4.08 -8.99 -9.74
C SER A 102 -3.12 -10.18 -9.48
N SER A 103 -2.18 -10.04 -8.55
CA SER A 103 -1.25 -11.12 -8.19
C SER A 103 -2.01 -12.32 -7.60
N ALA A 104 -1.53 -13.54 -7.87
CA ALA A 104 -2.06 -14.75 -7.21
C ALA A 104 -1.68 -14.83 -5.72
N ASN A 105 -0.68 -14.05 -5.30
CA ASN A 105 -0.18 -14.04 -3.94
C ASN A 105 -0.93 -13.02 -3.07
N SER A 106 -1.75 -13.49 -2.14
CA SER A 106 -2.54 -12.64 -1.26
C SER A 106 -1.70 -11.66 -0.44
N LYS A 107 -0.45 -12.00 -0.09
CA LYS A 107 0.43 -11.08 0.64
C LYS A 107 0.81 -9.86 -0.20
N ILE A 108 1.03 -10.04 -1.50
CA ILE A 108 1.31 -8.96 -2.46
C ILE A 108 0.08 -8.08 -2.60
N GLN A 109 -1.09 -8.68 -2.79
CA GLN A 109 -2.36 -7.95 -2.89
C GLN A 109 -2.61 -7.07 -1.64
N VAL A 110 -2.46 -7.65 -0.44
CA VAL A 110 -2.66 -6.93 0.82
C VAL A 110 -1.64 -5.82 1.00
N ALA A 111 -0.35 -6.05 0.72
CA ALA A 111 0.67 -5.00 0.84
C ALA A 111 0.44 -3.85 -0.15
N ALA A 112 0.01 -4.15 -1.37
CA ALA A 112 -0.36 -3.14 -2.35
C ALA A 112 -1.59 -2.33 -1.88
N LEU A 113 -2.61 -3.00 -1.33
CA LEU A 113 -3.80 -2.35 -0.79
C LEU A 113 -3.47 -1.41 0.39
N GLU A 114 -2.55 -1.80 1.27
CA GLU A 114 -2.04 -0.95 2.36
C GLU A 114 -1.28 0.27 1.83
N ALA A 115 -0.38 0.09 0.86
CA ALA A 115 0.32 1.19 0.22
C ALA A 115 -0.68 2.18 -0.40
N MET A 116 -1.68 1.68 -1.13
CA MET A 116 -2.75 2.50 -1.71
C MET A 116 -3.53 3.25 -0.62
N THR A 117 -3.85 2.58 0.49
CA THR A 117 -4.51 3.20 1.64
C THR A 117 -3.73 4.41 2.15
N ASN A 118 -2.40 4.30 2.28
CA ASN A 118 -1.56 5.44 2.64
C ASN A 118 -1.67 6.56 1.59
N LEU A 119 -1.64 6.24 0.29
CA LEU A 119 -1.77 7.24 -0.78
C LEU A 119 -3.11 8.00 -0.76
N ILE A 120 -4.21 7.38 -0.32
CA ILE A 120 -5.51 8.06 -0.19
C ILE A 120 -5.44 9.23 0.81
N ALA A 121 -4.54 9.14 1.80
CA ALA A 121 -4.41 10.15 2.86
C ALA A 121 -3.74 11.47 2.41
N CYS A 122 -3.28 11.61 1.15
CA CYS A 122 -2.85 12.89 0.59
C CYS A 122 -3.90 13.51 -0.33
N LYS A 123 -3.84 14.84 -0.51
CA LYS A 123 -4.79 15.56 -1.37
C LYS A 123 -4.79 15.04 -2.80
N ALA A 124 -3.61 14.80 -3.38
CA ALA A 124 -3.51 14.31 -4.76
C ALA A 124 -4.18 12.93 -4.94
N GLY A 125 -3.97 12.01 -3.99
CA GLY A 125 -4.57 10.67 -4.03
C GLY A 125 -6.09 10.72 -3.86
N PHE A 126 -6.56 11.55 -2.93
CA PHE A 126 -7.99 11.76 -2.71
C PHE A 126 -8.67 12.41 -3.94
N ASN A 127 -8.07 13.46 -4.51
CA ASN A 127 -8.59 14.13 -5.69
C ASN A 127 -8.70 13.19 -6.89
N ARG A 128 -7.73 12.28 -7.08
CA ARG A 128 -7.80 11.23 -8.11
C ARG A 128 -9.06 10.38 -7.94
N LEU A 129 -9.36 9.96 -6.71
CA LEU A 129 -10.54 9.16 -6.40
C LEU A 129 -11.84 9.95 -6.62
N SER A 130 -11.91 11.21 -6.22
CA SER A 130 -13.10 12.03 -6.46
C SER A 130 -13.42 12.24 -7.95
N VAL A 131 -12.41 12.15 -8.83
CA VAL A 131 -12.59 12.25 -10.29
C VAL A 131 -12.98 10.90 -10.92
N ASN A 132 -12.31 9.80 -10.56
CA ASN A 132 -12.53 8.49 -11.19
C ASN A 132 -12.32 7.29 -10.22
N GLY A 133 -12.95 7.35 -9.05
CA GLY A 133 -12.76 6.37 -7.97
C GLY A 133 -13.76 5.22 -7.94
N GLU A 134 -14.67 5.09 -8.92
CA GLU A 134 -15.69 4.02 -8.89
C GLU A 134 -15.06 2.62 -8.88
N GLN A 135 -14.06 2.39 -9.73
CA GLN A 135 -13.37 1.11 -9.77
C GLN A 135 -12.57 0.85 -8.49
N ASP A 136 -11.95 1.89 -7.93
CA ASP A 136 -11.20 1.80 -6.68
C ASP A 136 -12.14 1.45 -5.51
N VAL A 137 -13.34 2.05 -5.43
CA VAL A 137 -14.37 1.67 -4.43
C VAL A 137 -14.74 0.20 -4.56
N LYS A 138 -14.97 -0.30 -5.79
CA LYS A 138 -15.29 -1.72 -6.02
C LYS A 138 -14.17 -2.63 -5.56
N ILE A 139 -12.92 -2.30 -5.90
CA ILE A 139 -11.73 -3.05 -5.47
C ILE A 139 -11.68 -3.14 -3.94
N PHE A 140 -11.73 -2.01 -3.24
CA PHE A 140 -11.66 -2.00 -1.78
C PHE A 140 -12.86 -2.72 -1.14
N ALA A 141 -14.06 -2.58 -1.72
CA ALA A 141 -15.24 -3.31 -1.28
C ALA A 141 -15.12 -4.83 -1.48
N LEU A 142 -14.45 -5.29 -2.54
CA LEU A 142 -14.17 -6.71 -2.77
C LEU A 142 -13.21 -7.26 -1.71
N PHE A 143 -12.09 -6.58 -1.45
CA PHE A 143 -11.15 -6.98 -0.39
C PHE A 143 -11.81 -6.95 0.99
N ALA A 144 -12.66 -5.95 1.28
CA ALA A 144 -13.37 -5.91 2.55
C ALA A 144 -14.41 -7.05 2.68
N ARG A 145 -14.98 -7.55 1.58
CA ARG A 145 -15.87 -8.73 1.59
C ARG A 145 -15.09 -10.03 1.72
N ALA A 146 -14.08 -10.22 0.89
CA ALA A 146 -13.31 -11.46 0.83
C ALA A 146 -12.33 -11.62 2.00
N GLY A 147 -11.99 -10.53 2.68
CA GLY A 147 -10.86 -10.50 3.60
C GLY A 147 -10.89 -11.58 4.68
N GLU A 148 -9.82 -12.38 4.72
CA GLU A 148 -9.67 -13.50 5.64
C GLU A 148 -8.74 -13.15 6.82
N SER A 149 -7.93 -12.11 6.67
CA SER A 149 -7.02 -11.63 7.70
C SER A 149 -7.40 -10.24 8.22
N ASP A 150 -7.09 -9.98 9.49
CA ASP A 150 -7.28 -8.65 10.09
C ASP A 150 -6.56 -7.56 9.31
N ARG A 151 -5.34 -7.85 8.83
CA ARG A 151 -4.51 -6.92 8.06
C ARG A 151 -5.22 -6.47 6.78
N GLU A 152 -5.78 -7.42 6.04
CA GLU A 152 -6.54 -7.18 4.82
C GLU A 152 -7.82 -6.39 5.10
N LEU A 153 -8.59 -6.81 6.12
CA LEU A 153 -9.80 -6.09 6.53
C LEU A 153 -9.49 -4.66 6.96
N CYS A 154 -8.39 -4.45 7.71
CA CYS A 154 -7.94 -3.12 8.10
C CYS A 154 -7.60 -2.25 6.89
N ALA A 155 -6.81 -2.76 5.95
CA ALA A 155 -6.44 -2.00 4.75
C ALA A 155 -7.69 -1.61 3.93
N ALA A 156 -8.55 -2.60 3.66
CA ALA A 156 -9.75 -2.40 2.87
C ALA A 156 -10.74 -1.42 3.53
N LEU A 157 -11.03 -1.60 4.83
CA LEU A 157 -11.95 -0.74 5.55
C LEU A 157 -11.39 0.67 5.77
N ALA A 158 -10.07 0.82 5.98
CA ALA A 158 -9.45 2.13 6.09
C ALA A 158 -9.61 2.93 4.79
N GLY A 159 -9.34 2.30 3.64
CA GLY A 159 -9.55 2.94 2.33
C GLY A 159 -11.01 3.34 2.12
N LEU A 160 -11.96 2.45 2.38
CA LEU A 160 -13.39 2.77 2.27
C LEU A 160 -13.80 3.90 3.23
N ALA A 161 -13.33 3.87 4.48
CA ALA A 161 -13.63 4.91 5.46
C ALA A 161 -13.10 6.28 5.01
N MET A 162 -11.88 6.34 4.48
CA MET A 162 -11.32 7.58 3.93
C MET A 162 -12.10 8.05 2.70
N MET A 163 -12.37 7.17 1.73
CA MET A 163 -13.17 7.53 0.55
C MET A 163 -14.56 8.06 0.91
N SER A 164 -15.20 7.49 1.94
CA SER A 164 -16.55 7.86 2.36
C SER A 164 -16.68 9.28 2.95
N THR A 165 -15.58 10.03 3.10
CA THR A 165 -15.67 11.46 3.45
C THR A 165 -16.07 12.32 2.27
N ASP A 166 -15.91 11.84 1.03
CA ASP A 166 -16.46 12.46 -0.18
C ASP A 166 -17.89 11.96 -0.41
N PRO A 167 -18.90 12.85 -0.52
CA PRO A 167 -20.30 12.42 -0.69
C PRO A 167 -20.57 11.59 -1.96
N LYS A 168 -19.82 11.82 -3.05
CA LYS A 168 -19.99 11.04 -4.29
C LYS A 168 -19.46 9.62 -4.09
N LEU A 169 -18.27 9.49 -3.51
CA LEU A 169 -17.69 8.18 -3.18
C LEU A 169 -18.49 7.44 -2.12
N ALA A 170 -19.01 8.14 -1.10
CA ALA A 170 -19.89 7.56 -0.09
C ALA A 170 -21.14 6.94 -0.71
N LYS A 171 -21.79 7.62 -1.66
CA LYS A 171 -22.93 7.06 -2.42
C LYS A 171 -22.54 5.79 -3.17
N LEU A 172 -21.36 5.74 -3.81
CA LEU A 172 -20.85 4.53 -4.48
C LEU A 172 -20.56 3.40 -3.49
N ILE A 173 -20.06 3.71 -2.30
CA ILE A 173 -19.83 2.71 -1.26
C ILE A 173 -21.17 2.17 -0.73
N MET A 174 -22.20 3.00 -0.62
CA MET A 174 -23.55 2.55 -0.27
C MET A 174 -24.13 1.59 -1.31
N THR A 175 -23.99 1.88 -2.61
CA THR A 175 -24.44 0.98 -3.68
C THR A 175 -23.65 -0.33 -3.70
N ALA A 176 -22.39 -0.30 -3.25
CA ALA A 176 -21.56 -1.47 -3.02
C ALA A 176 -21.82 -2.15 -1.66
N ASP A 177 -22.99 -2.00 -1.03
CA ASP A 177 -23.35 -2.60 0.27
C ASP A 177 -22.42 -2.24 1.45
N GLY A 178 -21.81 -1.05 1.46
CA GLY A 178 -20.82 -0.64 2.45
C GLY A 178 -21.21 -0.87 3.92
N LEU A 179 -22.49 -0.69 4.28
CA LEU A 179 -22.99 -0.98 5.63
C LEU A 179 -22.96 -2.48 5.97
N LYS A 180 -23.33 -3.36 5.01
CA LYS A 180 -23.25 -4.81 5.21
C LYS A 180 -21.80 -5.27 5.30
N ILE A 181 -20.91 -4.69 4.48
CA ILE A 181 -19.47 -4.95 4.53
C ILE A 181 -18.92 -4.63 5.92
N ALA A 182 -19.20 -3.43 6.44
CA ALA A 182 -18.72 -3.01 7.76
C ALA A 182 -19.26 -3.91 8.90
N LYS A 183 -20.55 -4.27 8.84
CA LYS A 183 -21.16 -5.19 9.82
C LYS A 183 -20.54 -6.58 9.76
N ALA A 184 -20.37 -7.14 8.56
CA ALA A 184 -19.77 -8.45 8.35
C ALA A 184 -18.30 -8.50 8.81
N ALA A 185 -17.53 -7.43 8.59
CA ALA A 185 -16.15 -7.35 9.07
C ALA A 185 -16.07 -7.35 10.61
N LYS A 186 -16.96 -6.61 11.30
CA LYS A 186 -17.06 -6.64 12.76
C LYS A 186 -17.42 -8.01 13.32
N SER A 187 -18.26 -8.77 12.61
CA SER A 187 -18.63 -10.13 13.02
C SER A 187 -17.52 -11.16 12.79
N ARG A 188 -16.64 -10.94 11.80
CA ARG A 188 -15.56 -11.88 11.43
C ARG A 188 -14.27 -11.71 12.24
N SER A 189 -14.03 -10.52 12.81
CA SER A 189 -12.81 -10.20 13.53
C SER A 189 -13.12 -9.66 14.92
N THR A 190 -12.30 -9.98 15.91
CA THR A 190 -12.33 -9.37 17.25
C THR A 190 -11.33 -8.23 17.40
N ASN A 191 -10.63 -7.88 16.32
CA ASN A 191 -9.55 -6.91 16.36
C ASN A 191 -10.11 -5.47 16.51
N PRO A 192 -9.70 -4.71 17.54
CA PRO A 192 -10.15 -3.34 17.76
C PRO A 192 -9.91 -2.43 16.55
N ASP A 193 -8.82 -2.67 15.83
CA ASP A 193 -8.41 -1.89 14.67
C ASP A 193 -9.35 -2.08 13.47
N VAL A 194 -9.84 -3.31 13.27
CA VAL A 194 -10.88 -3.62 12.26
C VAL A 194 -12.19 -2.97 12.68
N HIS A 195 -12.56 -3.06 13.96
CA HIS A 195 -13.81 -2.50 14.48
C HIS A 195 -13.84 -0.97 14.41
N ALA A 196 -12.72 -0.30 14.71
CA ALA A 196 -12.58 1.14 14.63
C ALA A 196 -12.78 1.62 13.19
N ARG A 197 -12.09 1.00 12.22
CA ARG A 197 -12.20 1.34 10.79
C ARG A 197 -13.59 1.06 10.22
N ALA A 198 -14.20 -0.08 10.58
CA ALA A 198 -15.59 -0.38 10.23
C ALA A 198 -16.57 0.64 10.81
N SER A 199 -16.36 1.09 12.05
CA SER A 199 -17.20 2.11 12.70
C SER A 199 -17.05 3.48 12.03
N ALA A 200 -15.82 3.87 11.68
CA ALA A 200 -15.56 5.10 10.94
C ALA A 200 -16.29 5.12 9.59
N LEU A 201 -16.23 4.00 8.84
CA LEU A 201 -17.00 3.84 7.61
C LEU A 201 -18.51 4.01 7.84
N VAL A 202 -19.08 3.30 8.81
CA VAL A 202 -20.52 3.41 9.12
C VAL A 202 -20.91 4.85 9.49
N ASN A 203 -20.12 5.52 10.32
CA ASN A 203 -20.38 6.90 10.74
C ASN A 203 -20.39 7.87 9.55
N ASN A 204 -19.47 7.71 8.61
CA ASN A 204 -19.40 8.55 7.41
C ASN A 204 -20.59 8.30 6.48
N LEU A 205 -20.96 7.03 6.27
CA LEU A 205 -22.10 6.68 5.42
C LEU A 205 -23.44 7.17 5.98
N ILE A 206 -23.66 7.09 7.30
CA ILE A 206 -24.90 7.59 7.94
C ILE A 206 -25.01 9.12 7.85
N ARG A 207 -23.88 9.82 7.91
CA ARG A 207 -23.83 11.30 7.80
C ARG A 207 -23.96 11.80 6.38
N THR A 208 -23.84 10.94 5.37
CA THR A 208 -23.96 11.33 3.98
C THR A 208 -25.44 11.60 3.67
N PRO A 209 -25.83 12.83 3.30
CA PRO A 209 -27.23 13.13 3.03
C PRO A 209 -27.74 12.27 1.87
N VAL A 210 -28.85 11.57 2.11
CA VAL A 210 -29.61 10.91 1.07
C VAL A 210 -30.32 12.03 0.31
N GLU A 211 -29.72 12.50 -0.78
CA GLU A 211 -30.49 13.29 -1.75
C GLU A 211 -31.58 12.38 -2.31
N SER A 212 -32.80 12.62 -1.82
CA SER A 212 -34.04 12.07 -2.35
C SER A 212 -34.07 12.29 -3.86
N ARG A 213 -34.05 11.19 -4.62
CA ARG A 213 -34.43 11.20 -6.04
C ARG A 213 -35.90 11.59 -6.17
#